data_AF-A0A6P0KPA2-F1
#
_entry.id   AF-A0A6P0KPA2-F1
#
_cell.length_a   1.000
_cell.length_b   1.000
_cell.length_c   1.000
_cell.angle_alpha   90.00
_cell.angle_beta   90.00
_cell.angle_gamma   90.00
#
_symmetry.space_group_name_H-M   'P 1'
#
loop_
_entity.id
_entity.type
_entity.pdbx_description
1 polymer ?
#
loop_
_entity_poly.entity_id
_entity_poly.type
_entity_poly.pdbx_seq_one_letter_code
_entity_poly.pdbx_strand_id
1 'polypeptide(L)'
;MTLTLNLPPELEQYLLQEAKQQGISLEAMALQLLANSILVRQKQAEAVNLLQSWIDDEDIEEQQQTGQYLIHALDQDRLSERELFPIEMKGVTW
;
A
#
# COMPACT_ATOMS: atom_id res chain seq x y z
N MET A 1 18.67 1.23 -28.08
CA MET A 1 17.39 1.55 -28.75
C MET A 1 17.07 3.01 -28.49
N THR A 2 16.51 3.73 -29.46
CA THR A 2 16.17 5.15 -29.36
C THR A 2 14.65 5.31 -29.30
N LEU A 3 14.15 6.02 -28.28
CA LEU A 3 12.74 6.35 -28.11
C LEU A 3 12.60 7.87 -28.22
N THR A 4 11.70 8.33 -29.09
CA THR A 4 11.35 9.76 -29.21
C THR A 4 10.05 10.03 -28.49
N LEU A 5 10.05 10.95 -27.53
CA LEU A 5 8.88 11.36 -26.76
C LEU A 5 8.41 12.73 -27.26
N ASN A 6 7.20 12.79 -27.80
CA ASN A 6 6.53 14.06 -28.10
C ASN A 6 5.67 14.43 -26.90
N LEU A 7 6.01 15.52 -26.22
CA LEU A 7 5.36 15.96 -25.00
C LEU A 7 4.62 17.27 -25.21
N PRO A 8 3.49 17.48 -24.50
CA PRO A 8 2.89 18.81 -24.37
C PRO A 8 3.90 19.81 -23.78
N PRO A 9 3.85 21.10 -24.17
CA PRO A 9 4.80 22.12 -23.72
C PRO A 9 4.92 22.21 -22.19
N GLU A 10 3.82 21.99 -21.47
CA GLU A 10 3.77 22.06 -20.01
C GLU A 10 4.59 20.93 -19.36
N LEU A 11 4.52 19.72 -19.92
CA LEU A 11 5.26 18.57 -19.42
C LEU A 11 6.75 18.64 -19.79
N GLU A 12 7.06 19.18 -20.97
CA GLU A 12 8.45 19.44 -21.36
C GLU A 12 9.12 20.44 -20.41
N GLN A 13 8.44 21.56 -20.10
CA GLN A 13 8.93 22.56 -19.16
C GLN A 13 9.10 21.98 -17.75
N TYR A 14 8.13 21.19 -17.29
CA TYR A 14 8.22 20.52 -15.99
C TYR A 14 9.45 19.60 -15.92
N LEU A 15 9.67 18.76 -16.92
CA LEU A 15 10.83 17.86 -16.96
C LEU A 15 12.16 18.61 -16.99
N LEU A 16 12.26 19.69 -17.77
CA LEU A 16 13.45 20.54 -17.82
C LEU A 16 13.73 21.18 -16.46
N GLN A 17 12.69 21.64 -15.77
CA GLN A 17 12.82 22.23 -14.45
C GLN A 17 13.27 21.19 -13.40
N GLU A 18 12.65 20.01 -13.39
CA GLU A 18 12.99 18.93 -12.46
C GLU A 18 14.40 18.37 -12.71
N ALA A 19 14.78 18.17 -13.97
CA ALA A 19 16.14 17.77 -14.35
C ALA A 19 17.18 18.77 -13.85
N LYS A 20 16.90 20.07 -13.98
CA LYS A 20 17.76 21.13 -13.46
C LYS A 20 17.84 21.12 -11.93
N GLN A 21 16.73 20.92 -11.24
CA GLN A 21 16.70 20.87 -9.77
C GLN A 21 17.52 19.70 -9.22
N GLN A 22 17.45 18.55 -9.88
CA GLN A 22 18.16 17.34 -9.47
C GLN A 22 19.58 17.25 -10.04
N GLY A 23 19.98 18.19 -10.91
CA GLY A 23 21.31 18.26 -11.51
C GLY A 23 21.60 17.13 -12.50
N ILE A 24 20.57 16.56 -13.12
CA ILE A 24 20.68 15.45 -14.08
C ILE A 24 20.24 15.87 -15.48
N SER A 25 20.55 15.05 -16.50
CA SER A 25 20.11 15.32 -17.87
C SER A 25 18.60 15.10 -18.02
N LEU A 26 18.02 15.72 -19.05
CA LEU A 26 16.61 15.55 -19.38
C LEU A 26 16.26 14.09 -19.67
N GLU A 27 17.14 13.39 -20.38
CA GLU A 27 16.99 11.97 -20.72
C GLU A 27 17.03 11.09 -19.47
N ALA A 28 17.94 11.40 -18.53
CA ALA A 28 18.03 10.68 -17.25
C ALA A 28 16.77 10.88 -16.41
N MET A 29 16.26 12.11 -16.33
CA MET A 29 15.00 12.43 -15.64
C MET A 29 13.80 11.70 -16.27
N ALA A 30 13.68 11.75 -17.59
CA ALA A 30 12.62 11.07 -18.32
C ALA A 30 12.67 9.55 -18.10
N LEU A 31 13.87 8.96 -18.14
CA LEU A 31 14.06 7.52 -17.89
C LEU A 31 13.70 7.15 -16.45
N GLN A 32 14.08 7.97 -15.47
CA GLN A 32 13.77 7.75 -14.06
C GLN A 32 12.25 7.77 -13.81
N LEU A 33 11.54 8.74 -14.38
CA LEU A 33 10.08 8.81 -14.26
C LEU A 33 9.38 7.63 -14.94
N LEU A 34 9.85 7.22 -16.12
CA LEU A 34 9.33 6.03 -16.80
C LEU A 34 9.55 4.77 -15.97
N ALA A 35 10.78 4.55 -15.49
CA ALA A 35 11.11 3.41 -14.63
C ALA A 35 10.25 3.39 -13.37
N ASN A 36 10.12 4.54 -12.68
CA ASN A 36 9.30 4.66 -11.49
C ASN A 36 7.82 4.36 -11.79
N SER A 37 7.28 4.83 -12.91
CA SER A 37 5.89 4.57 -13.29
C SER A 37 5.60 3.09 -13.55
N ILE A 38 6.59 2.35 -14.09
CA ILE A 38 6.49 0.91 -14.32
C ILE A 38 6.57 0.17 -12.99
N LEU A 39 7.55 0.51 -12.16
CA LEU A 39 7.74 -0.10 -10.84
C LEU A 39 6.54 0.13 -9.93
N VAL A 40 5.95 1.33 -9.93
CA VAL A 40 4.75 1.63 -9.15
C VAL A 40 3.58 0.75 -9.58
N ARG A 41 3.37 0.55 -10.89
CA ARG A 41 2.31 -0.35 -11.38
C ARG A 41 2.54 -1.80 -10.97
N GLN A 42 3.78 -2.28 -11.03
CA GLN A 42 4.12 -3.63 -10.59
C GLN A 42 3.83 -3.81 -9.09
N LYS A 43 4.30 -2.88 -8.25
CA LYS A 43 4.03 -2.90 -6.81
C LYS A 43 2.54 -2.83 -6.49
N GLN A 44 1.77 -2.04 -7.24
CA GLN A 44 0.31 -1.98 -7.08
C GLN A 44 -0.34 -3.32 -7.43
N ALA A 45 0.09 -3.98 -8.51
CA ALA A 45 -0.42 -5.29 -8.88
C ALA A 45 -0.07 -6.37 -7.84
N GLU A 46 1.15 -6.36 -7.32
CA GLU A 46 1.58 -7.25 -6.23
C GLU A 46 0.77 -7.01 -4.95
N ALA A 47 0.55 -5.75 -4.57
CA ALA A 47 -0.28 -5.41 -3.42
C ALA A 47 -1.74 -5.86 -3.60
N VAL A 48 -2.33 -5.67 -4.79
CA VAL A 48 -3.67 -6.17 -5.11
C VAL A 48 -3.73 -7.69 -5.03
N ASN A 49 -2.75 -8.40 -5.58
CA ASN A 49 -2.69 -9.86 -5.52
C ASN A 49 -2.53 -10.37 -4.08
N LEU A 50 -1.74 -9.69 -3.25
CA LEU A 50 -1.59 -10.03 -1.83
C LEU A 50 -2.92 -9.84 -1.08
N LEU A 51 -3.59 -8.70 -1.28
CA LEU A 51 -4.89 -8.45 -0.67
C LEU A 51 -5.93 -9.47 -1.13
N GLN A 52 -5.93 -9.81 -2.43
CA GLN A 52 -6.81 -10.84 -2.96
C GLN A 52 -6.48 -12.21 -2.38
N SER A 53 -5.20 -12.54 -2.17
CA SER A 53 -4.82 -13.81 -1.52
C SER A 53 -5.31 -13.91 -0.08
N TRP A 54 -5.43 -12.80 0.66
CA TRP A 54 -6.02 -12.81 2.00
C TRP A 54 -7.54 -12.95 1.99
N ILE A 55 -8.19 -12.45 0.94
CA ILE A 55 -9.64 -12.60 0.74
C ILE A 55 -9.97 -14.03 0.30
N ASP A 56 -9.13 -14.59 -0.56
CA ASP A 56 -9.28 -15.93 -1.13
C ASP A 56 -8.70 -17.02 -0.21
N ASP A 57 -8.00 -16.66 0.86
CA ASP A 57 -7.58 -17.61 1.90
C ASP A 57 -8.85 -18.06 2.65
N GLU A 58 -9.39 -19.21 2.24
CA GLU A 58 -10.67 -19.76 2.70
C GLU A 58 -10.67 -20.25 4.16
N ASP A 59 -9.56 -20.12 4.89
CA ASP A 59 -9.50 -20.51 6.32
C ASP A 59 -10.09 -19.43 7.24
N ILE A 60 -11.28 -18.96 6.86
CA ILE A 60 -12.10 -18.01 7.61
C ILE A 60 -12.36 -18.56 9.02
N GLU A 61 -12.46 -19.88 9.17
CA GLU A 61 -12.63 -20.53 10.48
C GLU A 61 -11.37 -20.40 11.34
N GLU A 62 -10.17 -20.70 10.82
CA GLU A 62 -8.91 -20.52 11.56
C GLU A 62 -8.67 -19.04 11.91
N GLN A 63 -8.97 -18.11 10.99
CA GLN A 63 -8.82 -16.68 11.23
C GLN A 63 -9.81 -16.17 12.29
N GLN A 64 -11.07 -16.64 12.26
CA GLN A 64 -12.05 -16.31 13.29
C GLN A 64 -11.63 -16.86 14.67
N GLN A 65 -11.12 -18.09 14.72
CA GLN A 65 -10.61 -18.70 15.95
C GLN A 65 -9.39 -17.93 16.50
N THR A 66 -8.45 -17.57 15.63
CA THR A 66 -7.28 -16.78 15.99
C THR A 66 -7.66 -15.39 16.50
N GLY A 67 -8.61 -14.72 15.83
CA GLY A 67 -9.13 -13.42 16.25
C GLY A 67 -9.84 -13.48 17.61
N GLN A 68 -10.68 -14.50 17.84
CA GLN A 68 -11.33 -14.73 19.13
C GLN A 68 -10.30 -14.98 20.23
N TYR A 69 -9.29 -15.81 19.97
CA TYR A 69 -8.22 -16.08 20.92
C TYR A 69 -7.45 -14.80 21.29
N LEU A 70 -7.13 -13.95 20.31
CA LEU A 70 -6.40 -12.70 20.55
C LEU A 70 -7.20 -11.72 21.42
N ILE A 71 -8.50 -11.57 21.15
CA ILE A 71 -9.38 -10.73 21.99
C ILE A 71 -9.35 -11.19 23.44
N HIS A 72 -9.54 -12.49 23.68
CA HIS A 72 -9.52 -13.05 25.03
C HIS A 72 -8.16 -12.86 25.70
N ALA A 73 -7.06 -13.12 24.99
CA ALA A 73 -5.71 -12.97 25.55
C ALA A 73 -5.42 -11.52 25.98
N LEU A 74 -5.84 -10.54 25.17
CA LEU A 74 -5.66 -9.12 25.47
C LEU A 74 -6.50 -8.65 26.66
N ASP A 75 -7.70 -9.20 26.84
CA ASP A 75 -8.52 -8.90 28.02
C ASP A 75 -7.95 -9.53 29.30
N GLN A 76 -7.44 -10.77 29.22
CA GLN A 76 -6.85 -11.46 30.37
C GLN A 76 -5.50 -10.88 30.82
N ASP A 77 -4.74 -10.24 29.93
CA ASP A 77 -3.47 -9.58 30.29
C ASP A 77 -3.70 -8.26 31.07
N ARG A 78 -4.94 -7.77 31.16
CA ARG A 78 -5.26 -6.53 31.86
C ARG A 78 -5.31 -6.73 33.38
N LEU A 79 -4.75 -5.77 34.09
CA LEU A 79 -4.90 -5.62 35.54
C LEU A 79 -6.25 -5.01 35.98
N SER A 80 -7.19 -4.86 35.04
CA SER A 80 -8.45 -4.13 35.23
C SER A 80 -9.61 -5.02 34.80
N GLU A 81 -10.62 -5.13 35.66
CA GLU A 81 -11.87 -5.88 35.41
C GLU A 81 -12.70 -5.37 34.21
N ARG A 82 -12.42 -4.14 33.74
CA ARG A 82 -13.05 -3.63 32.51
C ARG A 82 -12.35 -4.21 31.28
N GLU A 83 -13.11 -5.00 30.52
CA GLU A 83 -12.76 -5.53 29.18
C GLU A 83 -12.51 -4.39 28.18
N LEU A 84 -11.52 -4.59 27.30
CA LEU A 84 -11.25 -3.76 26.13
C LEU A 84 -12.26 -4.01 25.03
N PHE A 85 -12.71 -5.25 24.87
CA PHE A 85 -13.58 -5.68 23.77
C PHE A 85 -14.88 -6.31 24.28
N PRO A 86 -15.71 -5.54 25.01
CA PRO A 86 -16.96 -6.05 25.54
C PRO A 86 -17.94 -6.39 24.41
N ILE A 87 -18.63 -7.53 24.53
CA ILE A 87 -19.39 -8.14 23.43
C ILE A 87 -20.54 -7.27 22.92
N GLU A 88 -21.12 -6.43 23.78
CA GLU A 88 -22.16 -5.47 23.43
C GLU A 88 -21.69 -4.35 22.50
N MET A 89 -20.37 -4.12 22.40
CA MET A 89 -19.78 -3.09 21.53
C MET A 89 -19.36 -3.61 20.15
N LYS A 90 -19.48 -4.93 19.92
CA LYS A 90 -19.15 -5.57 18.64
C LYS A 90 -20.08 -5.07 17.53
N GLY A 91 -19.50 -4.52 16.47
CA GLY A 91 -20.20 -3.88 15.36
C GLY A 91 -20.62 -2.42 15.60
N VAL A 92 -20.33 -1.86 16.78
CA VAL A 92 -20.61 -0.44 17.10
C VAL A 92 -19.32 0.38 17.11
N THR A 93 -18.28 -0.14 17.76
CA THR A 93 -16.98 0.55 17.88
C THR A 93 -15.80 -0.27 17.36
N TRP A 94 -15.95 -1.60 17.33
CA TRP A 94 -14.97 -2.56 16.82
C TRP A 94 -15.69 -3.73 16.16
#